data_AF-A0A8J7L568-F1
#
_entry.id   AF-A0A8J7L568-F1
#
_cell.length_a   1.000
_cell.length_b   1.000
_cell.length_c   1.000
_cell.angle_alpha   90.00
_cell.angle_beta   90.00
_cell.angle_gamma   90.00
#
_symmetry.space_group_name_H-M   'P 1'
#
loop_
_entity.id
_entity.type
_entity.pdbx_description
1 polymer ?
#
loop_
_entity_poly.entity_id
_entity_poly.type
_entity_poly.pdbx_seq_one_letter_code
_entity_poly.pdbx_strand_id
1 'polypeptide(L)'
;MDETLQAKGIKIIRDKRDLGYKGLIKAFMERIGRGKCAIAVISDKYLKSSNCMFELVQIAKNGEFYNRIFPIVLADAQIYKAVARLKYIKHWEEEIKELDEAMKEVGAANLQGFREEIDQYTEIRNTIAELTNLLKDMNTLTSNIHSESGFEELLQAIAQRLDE
;
A
#
# COMPACT_ATOMS: atom_id res chain seq x y z
N MET A 1 7.30 11.06 -12.82
CA MET A 1 7.84 10.06 -11.86
C MET A 1 8.28 8.80 -12.57
N ASP A 2 7.38 8.02 -13.15
CA ASP A 2 7.77 6.74 -13.76
C ASP A 2 8.75 6.89 -14.95
N GLU A 3 8.44 7.77 -15.90
CA GLU A 3 9.38 8.12 -16.99
C GLU A 3 10.72 8.69 -16.45
N THR A 4 10.64 9.48 -15.37
CA THR A 4 11.80 10.08 -14.71
C THR A 4 12.73 9.02 -14.10
N LEU A 5 12.15 8.01 -13.42
CA LEU A 5 12.88 6.88 -12.83
C LEU A 5 13.52 6.02 -13.92
N GLN A 6 12.78 5.74 -14.99
CA GLN A 6 13.30 4.97 -16.12
C GLN A 6 14.43 5.70 -16.86
N ALA A 7 14.33 7.03 -17.05
CA ALA A 7 15.38 7.85 -17.64
C ALA A 7 16.69 7.83 -16.81
N LYS A 8 16.60 7.52 -15.52
CA LYS A 8 17.76 7.32 -14.62
C LYS A 8 18.27 5.87 -14.59
N GLY A 9 17.73 4.99 -15.42
CA GLY A 9 18.11 3.58 -15.48
C GLY A 9 17.51 2.72 -14.37
N ILE A 10 16.58 3.25 -13.57
CA ILE A 10 15.93 2.51 -12.49
C ILE A 10 14.77 1.70 -13.09
N LYS A 11 14.85 0.37 -13.00
CA LYS A 11 13.78 -0.52 -13.47
C LYS A 11 12.59 -0.46 -12.51
N ILE A 12 11.46 0.05 -12.99
CA ILE A 12 10.20 0.12 -12.23
C ILE A 12 9.26 -0.98 -12.68
N ILE A 13 8.71 -1.71 -11.69
CA ILE A 13 7.68 -2.74 -11.88
C ILE A 13 6.36 -2.17 -11.35
N ARG A 14 5.30 -2.22 -12.15
CA ARG A 14 3.97 -1.73 -11.80
C ARG A 14 2.90 -2.73 -12.22
N ASP A 15 1.97 -3.03 -11.30
CA ASP A 15 0.83 -3.92 -11.52
C ASP A 15 0.13 -3.70 -12.87
N LYS A 16 -0.25 -2.47 -13.20
CA LYS A 16 -1.00 -2.13 -14.43
C LYS A 16 -0.26 -2.39 -15.73
N ARG A 17 1.07 -2.58 -15.69
CA ARG A 17 1.90 -2.82 -16.88
C ARG A 17 2.50 -4.21 -16.92
N ASP A 18 2.96 -4.68 -15.77
CA ASP A 18 3.73 -5.93 -15.66
C ASP A 18 2.84 -7.13 -15.31
N LEU A 19 1.61 -6.89 -14.85
CA LEU A 19 0.59 -7.92 -14.71
C LEU A 19 -0.14 -8.07 -16.06
N GLY A 20 0.40 -8.91 -16.94
CA GLY A 20 -0.24 -9.24 -18.21
C GLY A 20 -1.65 -9.85 -18.04
N TYR A 21 -2.38 -10.00 -19.15
CA TYR A 21 -3.72 -10.60 -19.14
C TYR A 21 -3.72 -11.98 -18.43
N LYS A 22 -4.68 -12.19 -17.50
CA LYS A 22 -4.78 -13.36 -16.60
C LYS A 22 -3.66 -13.50 -15.55
N GLY A 23 -2.85 -12.47 -15.32
CA GLY A 23 -1.88 -12.46 -14.23
C GLY A 23 -2.58 -12.52 -12.86
N LEU A 24 -2.04 -13.32 -11.94
CA LEU A 24 -2.53 -13.41 -10.56
C LEU A 24 -2.05 -12.20 -9.76
N ILE A 25 -2.96 -11.26 -9.48
CA ILE A 25 -2.70 -10.02 -8.74
C ILE A 25 -2.00 -10.33 -7.41
N LYS A 26 -2.53 -11.28 -6.62
CA LYS A 26 -1.98 -11.65 -5.32
C LYS A 26 -0.54 -12.17 -5.40
N ALA A 27 -0.25 -13.10 -6.31
CA ALA A 27 1.10 -13.64 -6.49
C ALA A 27 2.09 -12.58 -7.00
N PHE A 28 1.62 -11.64 -7.83
CA PHE A 28 2.41 -10.50 -8.27
C PHE A 28 2.72 -9.56 -7.09
N MET A 29 1.73 -9.26 -6.26
CA MET A 29 1.84 -8.43 -5.06
C MET A 29 2.81 -9.03 -4.02
N GLU A 30 2.73 -10.33 -3.78
CA GLU A 30 3.68 -11.05 -2.92
C GLU A 30 5.11 -10.98 -3.47
N ARG A 31 5.28 -11.04 -4.79
CA ARG A 31 6.60 -10.93 -5.43
C ARG A 31 7.18 -9.52 -5.30
N ILE A 32 6.41 -8.48 -5.58
CA ILE A 32 6.87 -7.08 -5.45
C ILE A 32 7.08 -6.71 -3.98
N GLY A 33 6.32 -7.30 -3.06
CA GLY A 33 6.49 -7.16 -1.61
C GLY A 33 7.86 -7.62 -1.09
N ARG A 34 8.65 -8.32 -1.91
CA ARG A 34 10.05 -8.71 -1.63
C ARG A 34 11.11 -7.83 -2.33
N GLY A 35 10.70 -6.81 -3.08
CA GLY A 35 11.64 -5.93 -3.78
C GLY A 35 12.54 -5.13 -2.83
N LYS A 36 13.73 -4.72 -3.30
CA LYS A 36 14.66 -3.86 -2.52
C LYS A 36 14.03 -2.51 -2.15
N CYS A 37 13.22 -1.95 -3.04
CA CYS A 37 12.54 -0.66 -2.86
C CYS A 37 11.06 -0.78 -3.26
N ALA A 38 10.19 -0.11 -2.52
CA ALA A 38 8.76 -0.01 -2.78
C ALA A 38 8.32 1.45 -2.71
N ILE A 39 7.91 2.02 -3.85
CA ILE A 39 7.40 3.39 -3.91
C ILE A 39 5.89 3.35 -3.71
N ALA A 40 5.40 3.96 -2.62
CA ALA A 40 3.99 3.91 -2.25
C ALA A 40 3.37 5.31 -2.34
N VAL A 41 2.45 5.52 -3.28
CA VAL A 41 1.72 6.80 -3.42
C VAL A 41 0.43 6.72 -2.60
N ILE A 42 0.47 7.29 -1.39
CA ILE A 42 -0.57 7.17 -0.38
C ILE A 42 -1.59 8.29 -0.54
N SER A 43 -2.83 7.93 -0.87
CA SER A 43 -4.01 8.80 -0.97
C SER A 43 -5.13 8.30 -0.06
N ASP A 44 -6.24 9.04 0.06
CA ASP A 44 -7.43 8.53 0.77
C ASP A 44 -7.95 7.24 0.12
N LYS A 45 -7.98 7.22 -1.22
CA LYS A 45 -8.38 6.04 -2.00
C LYS A 45 -7.44 4.85 -1.80
N TYR A 46 -6.14 5.10 -1.68
CA TYR A 46 -5.15 4.04 -1.42
C TYR A 46 -5.45 3.35 -0.09
N LEU A 47 -5.68 4.13 0.99
CA LEU A 47 -5.91 3.62 2.35
C LEU A 47 -7.24 2.89 2.53
N LYS A 48 -8.15 3.00 1.56
CA LYS A 48 -9.46 2.31 1.50
C LYS A 48 -9.51 1.20 0.44
N SER A 49 -8.44 1.00 -0.33
CA SER A 49 -8.40 -0.03 -1.37
C SER A 49 -7.80 -1.32 -0.84
N SER A 50 -8.52 -2.43 -0.97
CA SER A 50 -8.09 -3.76 -0.50
C SER A 50 -6.77 -4.20 -1.13
N ASN A 51 -6.63 -3.98 -2.44
CA ASN A 51 -5.41 -4.28 -3.18
C ASN A 51 -4.21 -3.43 -2.70
N CYS A 52 -4.38 -2.10 -2.60
CA CYS A 52 -3.29 -1.21 -2.17
C CYS A 52 -2.86 -1.49 -0.73
N MET A 53 -3.82 -1.70 0.17
CA MET A 53 -3.52 -2.00 1.56
C MET A 53 -2.92 -3.40 1.72
N PHE A 54 -3.36 -4.38 0.92
CA PHE A 54 -2.71 -5.70 0.89
C PHE A 54 -1.23 -5.56 0.49
N GLU A 55 -0.91 -4.81 -0.56
CA GLU A 55 0.48 -4.54 -0.95
C GLU A 55 1.28 -3.90 0.20
N LEU A 56 0.74 -2.87 0.84
CA LEU A 56 1.41 -2.19 1.94
C LEU A 56 1.72 -3.15 3.09
N VAL A 57 0.75 -3.99 3.44
CA VAL A 57 0.89 -5.00 4.48
C VAL A 57 1.92 -6.08 4.09
N GLN A 58 1.93 -6.52 2.83
CA GLN A 58 2.94 -7.47 2.34
C GLN A 58 4.35 -6.86 2.41
N ILE A 59 4.53 -5.58 2.07
CA ILE A 59 5.84 -4.92 2.21
C ILE A 59 6.26 -4.91 3.70
N ALA A 60 5.34 -4.61 4.61
CA ALA A 60 5.59 -4.59 6.05
C ALA A 60 5.98 -5.97 6.61
N LYS A 61 5.29 -7.02 6.18
CA LYS A 61 5.57 -8.41 6.59
C LYS A 61 6.93 -8.92 6.13
N ASN A 62 7.48 -8.39 5.03
CA ASN A 62 8.75 -8.84 4.46
C ASN A 62 9.98 -8.17 5.12
N GLY A 63 9.83 -7.52 6.28
CA GLY A 63 10.93 -6.94 7.05
C GLY A 63 11.55 -5.69 6.41
N GLU A 64 12.40 -5.01 7.19
CA GLU A 64 13.08 -3.75 6.80
C GLU A 64 12.15 -2.70 6.20
N PHE A 65 10.88 -2.67 6.63
CA PHE A 65 9.83 -1.86 6.03
C PHE A 65 10.26 -0.40 5.86
N TYR A 66 10.78 0.21 6.93
CA TYR A 66 11.26 1.59 6.94
C TYR A 66 12.34 1.86 5.87
N ASN A 67 13.29 0.95 5.67
CA ASN A 67 14.37 1.12 4.69
C ASN A 67 13.92 0.87 3.24
N ARG A 68 12.84 0.12 3.07
CA ARG A 68 12.38 -0.35 1.76
C ARG A 68 11.24 0.51 1.21
N ILE A 69 10.45 1.15 2.07
CA ILE A 69 9.34 1.98 1.63
C ILE A 69 9.78 3.43 1.35
N PHE A 70 9.38 3.92 0.18
CA PHE A 70 9.55 5.30 -0.25
C PHE A 70 8.15 5.91 -0.44
N PRO A 71 7.52 6.37 0.66
CA PRO A 71 6.15 6.86 0.62
C PRO A 71 6.07 8.29 0.08
N ILE A 72 5.08 8.53 -0.78
CA ILE A 72 4.66 9.86 -1.24
C ILE A 72 3.24 10.05 -0.75
N VAL A 73 3.06 10.90 0.27
CA VAL A 73 1.74 11.14 0.89
C VAL A 73 1.06 12.30 0.17
N LEU A 74 -0.11 12.03 -0.40
CA LEU A 74 -0.93 13.03 -1.07
C LEU A 74 -1.73 13.84 -0.04
N ALA A 75 -2.15 15.05 -0.42
CA ALA A 75 -2.84 15.98 0.48
C ALA A 75 -4.20 15.46 0.98
N ASP A 76 -4.83 14.53 0.25
CA ASP A 76 -6.09 13.91 0.61
C ASP A 76 -5.94 12.78 1.64
N ALA A 77 -4.74 12.21 1.82
CA ALA A 77 -4.46 11.17 2.80
C ALA A 77 -4.51 11.74 4.23
N GLN A 78 -5.51 11.32 5.00
CA GLN A 78 -5.79 11.89 6.32
C GLN A 78 -5.00 11.21 7.46
N ILE A 79 -3.69 11.05 7.30
CA ILE A 79 -2.86 10.31 8.26
C ILE A 79 -2.26 11.16 9.41
N TYR A 80 -2.24 12.48 9.28
CA TYR A 80 -1.60 13.37 10.27
C TYR A 80 -2.44 13.61 11.53
N LYS A 81 -3.77 13.70 11.39
CA LYS A 81 -4.67 13.92 12.53
C LYS A 81 -5.14 12.56 13.07
N ALA A 82 -4.91 12.31 14.36
CA ALA A 82 -5.32 11.05 15.01
C ALA A 82 -6.80 10.72 14.79
N VAL A 83 -7.70 11.69 15.00
CA VAL A 83 -9.16 11.51 14.76
C VAL A 83 -9.47 11.18 13.31
N ALA A 84 -8.71 11.72 12.35
CA ALA A 84 -8.92 11.43 10.95
C ALA A 84 -8.45 10.02 10.57
N ARG A 85 -7.35 9.54 11.16
CA ARG A 85 -6.89 8.14 11.01
C ARG A 85 -7.91 7.11 11.51
N LEU A 86 -8.65 7.43 12.58
CA LEU A 86 -9.72 6.56 13.08
C LEU A 86 -10.80 6.28 12.02
N LYS A 87 -10.97 7.18 11.03
CA LYS A 87 -11.92 6.96 9.93
C LYS A 87 -11.49 5.77 9.05
N TYR A 88 -10.20 5.52 8.88
CA TYR A 88 -9.72 4.35 8.13
C TYR A 88 -9.91 3.06 8.91
N ILE A 89 -9.72 3.09 10.24
CA ILE A 89 -10.02 1.93 11.10
C ILE A 89 -11.51 1.59 10.96
N LYS A 90 -12.37 2.60 11.12
CA LYS A 90 -13.82 2.45 10.98
C LYS A 90 -14.21 1.91 9.60
N HIS A 91 -13.62 2.43 8.52
CA HIS A 91 -13.84 1.93 7.16
C HIS A 91 -13.61 0.42 7.06
N TRP A 92 -12.45 -0.07 7.52
CA TRP A 92 -12.15 -1.50 7.45
C TRP A 92 -13.01 -2.37 8.38
N GLU A 93 -13.41 -1.84 9.55
CA GLU A 93 -14.39 -2.51 10.42
C GLU A 93 -15.76 -2.62 9.76
N GLU A 94 -16.19 -1.61 9.00
CA GLU A 94 -17.44 -1.61 8.23
C GLU A 94 -17.38 -2.62 7.07
N GLU A 95 -16.29 -2.66 6.29
CA GLU A 95 -16.11 -3.64 5.19
C GLU A 95 -16.11 -5.09 5.71
N ILE A 96 -15.45 -5.37 6.84
CA ILE A 96 -15.48 -6.69 7.48
C ILE A 96 -16.90 -7.06 7.88
N LYS A 97 -17.60 -6.12 8.53
CA LYS A 97 -18.96 -6.34 9.01
C LYS A 97 -19.93 -6.60 7.86
N GLU A 98 -19.86 -5.82 6.79
CA GLU A 98 -20.71 -5.96 5.61
C GLU A 98 -20.55 -7.35 4.97
N LEU A 99 -19.31 -7.80 4.78
CA LEU A 99 -19.04 -9.10 4.19
C LEU A 99 -19.47 -10.25 5.12
N ASP A 100 -19.21 -10.14 6.43
CA ASP A 100 -19.61 -11.14 7.42
C ASP A 100 -21.13 -11.26 7.54
N GLU A 101 -21.87 -10.15 7.46
CA GLU A 101 -23.33 -10.14 7.43
C GLU A 101 -23.87 -10.79 6.15
N ALA A 102 -23.37 -10.39 4.98
CA ALA A 102 -23.77 -10.99 3.69
C ALA A 102 -23.51 -12.50 3.63
N MET A 103 -22.40 -12.98 4.22
CA MET A 103 -22.09 -14.40 4.28
C MET A 103 -23.05 -15.21 5.15
N LYS A 104 -23.67 -14.60 6.17
CA LYS A 104 -24.67 -15.27 7.02
C LYS A 104 -26.03 -15.44 6.35
N GLU A 105 -26.30 -14.66 5.30
CA GLU A 105 -27.55 -14.75 4.54
C GLU A 105 -27.56 -15.91 3.53
N VAL A 106 -26.41 -16.53 3.28
CA VAL A 106 -26.25 -17.66 2.35
C VAL A 106 -25.87 -18.95 3.08
N GLY A 107 -25.98 -20.09 2.39
CA GLY A 107 -25.55 -21.37 2.95
C GLY A 107 -24.04 -21.41 3.19
N ALA A 108 -23.61 -22.03 4.30
CA ALA A 108 -22.21 -22.06 4.72
C ALA A 108 -21.25 -22.89 3.82
N ALA A 109 -21.78 -23.61 2.84
CA ALA A 109 -21.00 -24.43 1.92
C ALA A 109 -20.31 -23.56 0.86
N ASN A 110 -19.05 -23.89 0.53
CA ASN A 110 -18.28 -23.30 -0.57
C ASN A 110 -17.98 -21.79 -0.45
N LEU A 111 -17.83 -21.26 0.78
CA LEU A 111 -17.52 -19.83 1.02
C LEU A 111 -16.03 -19.50 1.18
N GLN A 112 -15.12 -20.39 0.74
CA GLN A 112 -13.68 -20.27 1.03
C GLN A 112 -13.06 -18.93 0.55
N GLY A 113 -13.38 -18.47 -0.67
CA GLY A 113 -12.84 -17.21 -1.19
C GLY A 113 -13.30 -15.97 -0.40
N PHE A 114 -14.53 -15.97 0.11
CA PHE A 114 -15.06 -14.86 0.91
C PHE A 114 -14.43 -14.82 2.31
N ARG A 115 -14.16 -16.01 2.90
CA ARG A 115 -13.43 -16.11 4.17
C ARG A 115 -12.02 -15.55 4.04
N GLU A 116 -11.33 -15.87 2.94
CA GLU A 116 -10.00 -15.32 2.65
C GLU A 116 -10.01 -13.79 2.53
N GLU A 117 -11.09 -13.21 2.00
CA GLU A 117 -11.26 -11.77 1.90
C GLU A 117 -11.51 -11.11 3.27
N ILE A 118 -12.32 -11.74 4.14
CA ILE A 118 -12.45 -11.33 5.56
C ILE A 118 -11.11 -11.36 6.28
N ASP A 119 -10.34 -12.44 6.11
CA ASP A 119 -9.02 -12.57 6.74
C ASP A 119 -8.09 -11.45 6.27
N GLN A 120 -8.10 -11.13 4.98
CA GLN A 120 -7.34 -10.02 4.42
C GLN A 120 -7.77 -8.66 5.00
N TYR A 121 -9.08 -8.39 5.08
CA TYR A 121 -9.59 -7.12 5.64
C TYR A 121 -9.24 -7.00 7.13
N THR A 122 -9.32 -8.11 7.86
CA THR A 122 -8.93 -8.18 9.27
C THR A 122 -7.45 -7.88 9.46
N GLU A 123 -6.60 -8.42 8.58
CA GLU A 123 -5.17 -8.14 8.60
C GLU A 123 -4.86 -6.66 8.32
N ILE A 124 -5.52 -6.07 7.32
CA ILE A 124 -5.41 -4.65 7.01
C ILE A 124 -5.85 -3.81 8.20
N ARG A 125 -7.01 -4.10 8.78
CA ARG A 125 -7.52 -3.42 9.98
C ARG A 125 -6.47 -3.47 11.09
N ASN A 126 -5.93 -4.65 11.40
CA ASN A 126 -5.02 -4.82 12.52
C ASN A 126 -3.67 -4.10 12.35
N THR A 127 -3.28 -3.78 11.11
CA THR A 127 -1.98 -3.17 10.80
C THR A 127 -2.08 -1.68 10.44
N ILE A 128 -3.23 -1.20 9.97
CA ILE A 128 -3.37 0.18 9.45
C ILE A 128 -3.03 1.26 10.48
N ALA A 129 -3.31 1.03 11.77
CA ALA A 129 -2.98 1.98 12.83
C ALA A 129 -1.46 2.17 12.96
N GLU A 130 -0.70 1.07 12.95
CA GLU A 130 0.77 1.08 13.02
C GLU A 130 1.36 1.66 11.74
N LEU A 131 0.92 1.18 10.58
CA LEU A 131 1.42 1.62 9.28
C LEU A 131 1.21 3.11 9.07
N THR A 132 0.00 3.62 9.33
CA THR A 132 -0.27 5.06 9.21
C THR A 132 0.46 5.88 10.26
N ASN A 133 0.79 5.33 11.44
CA ASN A 133 1.64 6.02 12.40
C ASN A 133 3.09 6.14 11.90
N LEU A 134 3.65 5.04 11.41
CA LEU A 134 4.99 5.05 10.85
C LEU A 134 5.09 5.98 9.64
N LEU A 135 4.13 5.91 8.71
CA LEU A 135 4.06 6.81 7.56
C LEU A 135 3.92 8.28 7.97
N LYS A 136 3.23 8.59 9.07
CA LYS A 136 3.11 9.95 9.59
C LYS A 136 4.42 10.47 10.18
N ASP A 137 5.15 9.59 10.86
CA ASP A 137 6.38 9.93 11.58
C ASP A 137 7.60 9.97 10.64
N MET A 138 7.52 9.33 9.47
CA MET A 138 8.48 9.52 8.39
C MET A 138 8.42 10.98 7.90
N ASN A 139 9.59 11.56 7.59
CA ASN A 139 9.67 12.82 6.84
C ASN A 139 9.16 12.57 5.42
N THR A 140 7.84 12.47 5.31
CA THR A 140 7.14 12.12 4.09
C THR A 140 7.10 13.35 3.22
N LEU A 141 7.80 13.24 2.10
CA LEU A 141 7.83 14.28 1.11
C LEU A 141 6.42 14.40 0.53
N THR A 142 5.81 15.56 0.71
CA THR A 142 4.48 15.84 0.14
C THR A 142 4.61 15.92 -1.37
N SER A 143 3.64 15.37 -2.09
CA SER A 143 3.69 15.25 -3.56
C SER A 143 3.99 16.56 -4.30
N ASN A 144 3.60 17.70 -3.73
CA ASN A 144 3.84 19.02 -4.35
C ASN A 144 5.33 19.39 -4.37
N ILE A 145 6.08 19.03 -3.31
CA ILE A 145 7.51 19.34 -3.17
C ILE A 145 8.33 18.60 -4.25
N HIS A 146 7.88 17.40 -4.63
CA HIS A 146 8.58 16.58 -5.62
C HIS A 146 8.29 16.92 -7.07
N SER A 147 7.07 17.35 -7.40
CA SER A 147 6.79 17.76 -8.79
C SER A 147 7.62 18.97 -9.21
N GLU A 148 7.90 19.89 -8.28
CA GLU A 148 8.69 21.09 -8.53
C GLU A 148 10.20 20.80 -8.64
N SER A 149 10.71 19.83 -7.88
CA SER A 149 12.11 19.39 -7.88
C SER A 149 12.40 18.23 -8.85
N GLY A 150 11.43 17.77 -9.64
CA GLY A 150 11.61 16.63 -10.54
C GLY A 150 11.89 15.30 -9.81
N PHE A 151 11.41 15.14 -8.57
CA PHE A 151 11.61 13.95 -7.73
C PHE A 151 13.07 13.68 -7.32
N GLU A 152 13.94 14.68 -7.29
CA GLU A 152 15.38 14.49 -7.07
C GLU A 152 15.73 13.78 -5.76
N GLU A 153 15.15 14.20 -4.63
CA GLU A 153 15.38 13.55 -3.32
C GLU A 153 14.91 12.10 -3.29
N LEU A 154 13.78 11.79 -3.93
CA LEU A 154 13.27 10.43 -4.07
C LEU A 154 14.25 9.57 -4.89
N LEU A 155 14.77 10.11 -5.99
CA LEU A 155 15.73 9.43 -6.85
C LEU A 155 17.04 9.13 -6.11
N GLN A 156 17.56 10.11 -5.34
CA GLN A 156 18.77 9.93 -4.54
C GLN A 156 18.57 8.86 -3.47
N ALA A 157 17.46 8.90 -2.73
CA ALA A 157 17.16 7.92 -1.69
C ALA A 157 17.00 6.50 -2.26
N ILE A 158 16.35 6.36 -3.42
CA ILE A 158 16.24 5.07 -4.11
C ILE A 158 17.60 4.58 -4.60
N ALA A 159 18.42 5.45 -5.20
CA ALA A 159 19.75 5.07 -5.70
C ALA A 159 20.65 4.58 -4.56
N GLN A 160 20.69 5.33 -3.44
CA GLN A 160 21.43 4.94 -2.25
C GLN A 160 21.02 3.55 -1.74
N ARG A 161 19.71 3.26 -1.69
CA ARG A 161 19.20 1.96 -1.25
C ARG A 161 19.52 0.82 -2.23
N LEU A 162 19.62 1.10 -3.53
CA LEU A 162 19.97 0.09 -4.52
C LEU A 162 21.46 -0.30 -4.46
N ASP A 163 22.32 0.62 -4.04
CA ASP A 163 23.77 0.46 -3.88
C ASP A 163 24.17 -0.27 -2.57
N GLU A 164 23.23 -0.41 -1.62
CA GLU A 164 23.34 -1.27 -0.42
C GLU A 164 23.07 -2.76 -0.71
#